data_AF-A0A5C9A8M3-F1
#
_entry.id   AF-A0A5C9A8M3-F1
#
_cell.length_a   1.000
_cell.length_b   1.000
_cell.length_c   1.000
_cell.angle_alpha   90.00
_cell.angle_beta   90.00
_cell.angle_gamma   90.00
#
_symmetry.space_group_name_H-M   'P 1'
#
loop_
_entity.id
_entity.type
_entity.pdbx_description
1 polymer ?
#
loop_
_entity_poly.entity_id
_entity_poly.type
_entity_poly.pdbx_seq_one_letter_code
_entity_poly.pdbx_strand_id
1 'polypeptide(L)' 'MLLRHRSTGHIVSVSVSDLQRLCHALHQDVMARDQVGEEEQDPEAIAKGDLVFLSGEALPRCWTDPNYREPR' A
#
# COMPACT_ATOMS: atom_id res chain seq x y z
N MET A 1 2.48 8.42 -2.67
CA MET A 1 1.06 8.15 -2.95
C MET A 1 0.35 7.98 -1.63
N LEU A 2 -0.82 8.62 -1.46
CA LEU A 2 -1.65 8.45 -0.26
C LEU A 2 -2.55 7.22 -0.43
N LEU A 3 -2.53 6.35 0.58
CA LEU A 3 -3.37 5.17 0.70
C LEU A 3 -4.00 5.16 2.09
N ARG A 4 -4.89 4.21 2.36
CA ARG A 4 -5.49 4.01 3.67
C ARG A 4 -5.19 2.61 4.19
N HIS A 5 -4.81 2.52 5.46
CA HIS A 5 -4.70 1.25 6.15
C HIS A 5 -6.10 0.67 6.41
N ARG A 6 -6.33 -0.57 6.01
CA ARG A 6 -7.66 -1.20 6.00
C ARG A 6 -8.22 -1.37 7.41
N SER A 7 -7.39 -1.75 8.38
CA SER A 7 -7.87 -2.06 9.74
C SER A 7 -8.06 -0.83 10.62
N THR A 8 -7.21 0.19 10.48
CA THR A 8 -7.24 1.39 11.34
C THR A 8 -7.96 2.57 10.67
N GLY A 9 -8.06 2.58 9.34
CA GLY A 9 -8.57 3.71 8.58
C GLY A 9 -7.59 4.88 8.46
N HIS A 10 -6.38 4.74 8.98
CA HIS A 10 -5.35 5.78 8.92
C HIS A 10 -4.85 5.99 7.49
N ILE A 11 -4.52 7.24 7.16
CA ILE A 11 -3.92 7.58 5.88
C ILE A 11 -2.42 7.32 5.99
N VAL A 12 -1.86 6.64 5.00
CA VAL A 12 -0.42 6.40 4.91
C VAL A 12 0.12 6.98 3.61
N SER A 13 1.35 7.49 3.66
CA SER A 13 2.06 8.04 2.52
C SER A 13 3.19 7.10 2.07
N VAL A 14 3.07 6.55 0.87
CA VAL A 14 4.12 5.78 0.19
C VAL A 14 5.06 6.73 -0.54
N SER A 15 6.37 6.62 -0.29
CA SER A 15 7.38 7.44 -0.97
C SER A 15 7.41 7.20 -2.48
N VAL A 16 7.86 8.19 -3.26
CA VAL A 16 8.05 8.06 -4.73
C VAL A 16 9.05 6.94 -5.05
N SER A 17 10.08 6.77 -4.22
CA SER A 17 11.06 5.68 -4.32
C SER A 17 10.44 4.28 -4.28
N ASP A 18 9.32 4.15 -3.56
CA ASP A 18 8.67 2.87 -3.29
C ASP A 18 7.46 2.58 -4.19
N LEU A 19 7.13 3.49 -5.13
CA LEU A 19 6.02 3.27 -6.06
C LEU A 19 6.26 2.08 -6.99
N GLN A 20 7.49 1.82 -7.40
CA GLN A 20 7.80 0.63 -8.19
C GLN A 20 7.50 -0.65 -7.41
N ARG A 21 7.87 -0.68 -6.12
CA ARG A 21 7.56 -1.80 -5.21
C ARG A 21 6.06 -1.93 -4.96
N LEU A 22 5.34 -0.82 -4.80
CA LEU A 22 3.89 -0.79 -4.67
C LEU A 22 3.20 -1.41 -5.89
N CYS A 23 3.61 -1.06 -7.11
CA CYS A 23 2.97 -1.53 -8.33
C CYS A 23 3.42 -2.94 -8.75
N HIS A 24 4.49 -3.48 -8.17
CA HIS A 24 5.06 -4.76 -8.56
C HIS A 24 4.51 -5.91 -7.70
N ALA A 25 3.86 -6.89 -8.34
CA ALA A 25 3.16 -7.98 -7.67
C ALA A 25 4.04 -8.93 -6.83
N LEU A 26 5.34 -9.03 -7.15
CA LEU A 26 6.27 -9.89 -6.41
C LEU A 26 6.63 -9.33 -5.02
N HIS A 27 6.43 -8.03 -4.80
CA HIS A 27 6.59 -7.43 -3.48
C HIS A 27 5.26 -7.44 -2.75
N GLN A 28 5.27 -7.97 -1.53
CA GLN A 28 4.06 -8.08 -0.68
C GLN A 28 3.90 -6.89 0.27
N ASP A 29 4.97 -6.13 0.49
CA ASP A 29 5.02 -4.97 1.37
C ASP A 29 5.60 -3.74 0.66
N VAL A 30 5.34 -2.57 1.25
CA VAL A 30 5.86 -1.28 0.83
C VAL A 30 6.23 -0.44 2.05
N MET A 31 7.26 0.40 1.94
CA MET A 31 7.56 1.39 2.97
C MET A 31 6.59 2.57 2.88
N ALA A 32 5.89 2.84 3.97
CA ALA A 32 4.91 3.92 4.07
C ALA A 32 5.00 4.60 5.44
N ARG A 33 4.65 5.89 5.48
CA ARG A 33 4.58 6.67 6.73
C ARG A 33 3.14 6.87 7.12
N ASP A 34 2.79 6.61 8.38
CA ASP A 34 1.48 7.03 8.89
C ASP A 34 1.40 8.58 8.86
N GLN A 35 0.20 9.10 8.65
CA GLN A 35 -0.11 10.53 8.62
C GLN A 35 -0.96 10.93 9.84
N VAL A 36 -0.86 10.15 10.92
CA VAL A 36 -1.46 10.46 12.22
C VAL A 36 -0.51 11.31 13.05
N GLY A 37 -1.08 12.32 13.72
CA GLY A 37 -0.34 13.26 14.57
C GLY A 37 0.08 14.53 13.84
N GLU A 38 0.88 15.34 14.52
CA GLU A 38 1.38 16.64 14.02
C GLU A 38 2.81 16.52 13.45
N GLU A 39 3.50 15.39 13.68
CA GLU A 39 4.89 15.14 13.28
C GLU A 39 4.97 14.07 12.18
N GLU A 40 5.99 14.18 11.31
CA GLU A 40 6.26 13.16 10.30
C GLU A 40 6.75 11.86 10.96
N GLN A 41 6.04 10.77 10.70
CA GLN A 41 6.37 9.46 11.25
C GLN A 41 7.47 8.78 10.42
N ASP A 42 8.22 7.91 11.08
CA ASP A 42 9.19 7.05 10.41
C ASP A 42 8.49 6.11 9.41
N PRO A 43 9.16 5.74 8.30
CA PRO A 43 8.60 4.79 7.35
C PRO A 43 8.60 3.37 7.95
N GLU A 44 7.46 2.70 7.82
CA GLU A 44 7.26 1.32 8.23
C GLU A 44 6.87 0.45 7.03
N ALA A 45 7.23 -0.83 7.09
CA ALA A 45 6.82 -1.81 6.09
C ALA A 45 5.35 -2.19 6.33
N ILE A 46 4.48 -1.88 5.37
CA ILE A 46 3.06 -2.21 5.43
C ILE A 46 2.74 -3.24 4.34
N ALA A 47 2.03 -4.30 4.72
CA ALA A 47 1.55 -5.30 3.78
C ALA A 47 0.54 -4.69 2.81
N LYS A 48 0.70 -4.94 1.51
CA LYS A 48 -0.17 -4.42 0.46
C LYS A 48 -1.61 -4.94 0.57
N GLY A 49 -1.79 -6.11 1.18
CA GLY A 49 -3.11 -6.67 1.49
C GLY A 49 -3.90 -5.83 2.53
N ASP A 50 -3.19 -5.03 3.33
CA ASP A 50 -3.76 -4.14 4.35
C ASP A 50 -3.92 -2.71 3.82
N LEU A 51 -3.60 -2.45 2.55
CA LEU A 51 -3.75 -1.14 1.93
C LEU A 51 -4.95 -1.10 0.98
N VAL A 52 -5.67 0.01 1.03
CA VAL A 52 -6.74 0.36 0.09
C VAL A 52 -6.56 1.78 -0.42
N PHE A 53 -7.14 2.11 -1.57
CA PHE A 53 -7.25 3.50 -2.00
C PHE A 53 -8.08 4.29 -0.99
N LEU A 54 -7.97 5.62 -1.01
CA LEU A 54 -8.78 6.50 -0.15
C LEU A 54 -10.29 6.34 -0.40
N SER A 55 -10.68 5.90 -1.60
CA SER A 55 -12.06 5.48 -1.94
C SER A 55 -12.52 4.24 -1.17
N GLY A 56 -11.60 3.41 -0.67
CA GLY A 56 -11.86 2.11 -0.05
C GLY A 56 -11.73 0.92 -1.00
N GLU A 57 -11.48 1.17 -2.29
CA GLU A 57 -11.20 0.11 -3.25
C GLU A 57 -9.88 -0.58 -2.92
N ALA A 58 -9.86 -1.90 -3.07
CA ALA A 58 -8.65 -2.68 -2.92
C ALA A 58 -7.61 -2.30 -3.98
N LEU A 59 -6.33 -2.55 -3.67
CA LEU A 59 -5.29 -2.42 -4.68
C LEU A 59 -5.55 -3.36 -5.88
N PRO A 60 -5.12 -2.97 -7.09
CA PRO A 60 -5.28 -3.81 -8.27
C PRO A 60 -4.62 -5.18 -8.07
N ARG A 61 -5.25 -6.26 -8.56
CA ARG A 61 -4.68 -7.62 -8.46
C ARG A 61 -3.29 -7.71 -9.10
N CYS A 62 -3.05 -6.99 -10.19
CA CYS A 62 -1.73 -6.94 -10.84
C CYS A 62 -0.63 -6.30 -9.98
N TRP A 63 -0.98 -5.72 -8.83
CA TRP A 63 -0.04 -5.19 -7.85
C TRP A 63 0.12 -6.12 -6.66
N THR A 64 -0.77 -7.07 -6.41
CA THR A 64 -0.74 -7.91 -5.18
C THR A 64 -0.59 -9.40 -5.46
N ASP A 65 -0.83 -9.83 -6.69
CA ASP A 65 -0.92 -11.23 -7.10
C ASP A 65 -0.06 -11.43 -8.37
N PRO A 66 1.10 -12.12 -8.27
CA PRO A 66 1.95 -12.41 -9.43
C PRO A 66 1.24 -13.20 -10.53
N ASN A 67 0.24 -14.00 -10.15
CA ASN A 67 -0.51 -14.89 -11.02
C ASN A 67 -1.86 -14.29 -11.44
N TYR A 68 -2.04 -12.97 -11.34
CA TYR A 68 -3.33 -12.31 -11.62
C TYR A 68 -3.90 -12.58 -13.03
N ARG A 69 -3.06 -13.01 -13.97
CA ARG A 69 -3.42 -13.35 -15.37
C ARG A 69 -3.87 -14.79 -15.54
N GLU A 70 -3.62 -15.66 -14.58
CA GLU A 70 -4.06 -17.05 -14.67
C GLU A 70 -5.59 -17.11 -14.47
N PRO A 71 -6.31 -17.92 -15.28
CA PRO A 71 -7.72 -18.17 -15.06
C PRO A 71 -7.92 -18.88 -13.71
N ARG A 72 -8.97 -18.49 -12.98
CA ARG A 72 -9.34 -19.10 -11.69
C ARG A 72 -9.95 -20.48 -11.86
#